data_AF-A0A950UNC4-F1
#
_entry.id   AF-A0A950UNC4-F1
#
_cell.length_a   1.000
_cell.length_b   1.000
_cell.length_c   1.000
_cell.angle_alpha   90.00
_cell.angle_beta   90.00
_cell.angle_gamma   90.00
#
_symmetry.space_group_name_H-M   'P 1'
#
loop_
_entity.id
_entity.type
_entity.pdbx_description
1 polymer ?
#
loop_
_entity_poly.entity_id
_entity_poly.type
_entity_poly.pdbx_seq_one_letter_code
_entity_poly.pdbx_strand_id
1 'polypeptide(L)'
;YLDALPDPWWRVAATVVCTLLLDDAAKASAFRATEGTEDLWLAAARWGLEHPALAAAARESFEAAVEAAPRAGADDESIDALARYYDRYVARGRCPADDRLVQGMAR
;
A
#
# COMPACT_ATOMS: atom_id res chain seq x y z
N TYR A 1 0.51 -7.94 -10.17
CA TYR A 1 1.36 -8.88 -9.40
C TYR A 1 1.38 -8.40 -7.97
N LEU A 2 1.44 -9.31 -6.99
CA LEU A 2 1.47 -8.98 -5.57
C LEU A 2 2.45 -9.92 -4.88
N ASP A 3 3.37 -9.36 -4.10
CA ASP A 3 4.33 -10.13 -3.32
C ASP A 3 3.64 -10.91 -2.19
N ALA A 4 4.15 -12.10 -1.90
CA ALA A 4 3.76 -12.82 -0.70
C ALA A 4 4.27 -12.08 0.54
N LEU A 5 3.34 -11.68 1.41
CA LEU A 5 3.64 -11.02 2.67
C LEU A 5 3.47 -12.00 3.84
N PRO A 6 4.31 -11.93 4.88
CA PRO A 6 4.14 -12.74 6.08
C PRO A 6 2.93 -12.26 6.89
N ASP A 7 2.49 -13.04 7.87
CA ASP A 7 1.56 -12.55 8.89
C ASP A 7 2.17 -11.32 9.64
N PRO A 8 1.35 -10.31 9.97
CA PRO A 8 -0.08 -10.17 9.67
C PRO A 8 -0.36 -9.52 8.29
N TRP A 9 0.67 -9.18 7.53
CA TRP A 9 0.61 -8.26 6.39
C TRP A 9 -0.07 -8.80 5.12
N TRP A 10 -0.26 -10.11 4.97
CA TRP A 10 -0.95 -10.65 3.79
C TRP A 10 -2.37 -10.07 3.63
N ARG A 11 -3.07 -9.81 4.75
CA ARG A 11 -4.43 -9.26 4.74
C ARG A 11 -4.48 -7.89 4.10
N VAL A 12 -3.49 -7.04 4.40
CA VAL A 12 -3.40 -5.64 3.95
C VAL A 12 -3.58 -5.53 2.44
N ALA A 13 -2.89 -6.37 1.68
CA ALA A 13 -2.97 -6.31 0.23
C ALA A 13 -4.38 -6.66 -0.30
N ALA A 14 -5.03 -7.68 0.27
CA ALA A 14 -6.41 -8.01 -0.06
C ALA A 14 -7.36 -6.87 0.35
N THR A 15 -7.21 -6.33 1.56
CA THR A 15 -8.03 -5.25 2.09
C THR A 15 -7.93 -3.98 1.23
N VAL A 16 -6.72 -3.56 0.83
CA VAL A 16 -6.54 -2.38 -0.04
C VAL A 16 -7.22 -2.61 -1.38
N VAL A 17 -6.94 -3.72 -2.06
CA VAL A 17 -7.51 -4.00 -3.39
C VAL A 17 -9.03 -4.08 -3.33
N CYS A 18 -9.59 -4.83 -2.38
CA CYS A 18 -11.05 -4.92 -2.21
C CYS A 18 -11.66 -3.55 -1.89
N THR A 19 -11.07 -2.78 -0.97
CA THR A 19 -11.59 -1.46 -0.59
C THR A 19 -11.61 -0.49 -1.77
N LEU A 20 -10.51 -0.40 -2.53
CA LEU A 20 -10.42 0.49 -3.69
C LEU A 20 -11.35 0.08 -4.84
N LEU A 21 -11.77 -1.17 -4.91
CA LEU A 21 -12.71 -1.65 -5.93
C LEU A 21 -14.18 -1.51 -5.50
N LEU A 22 -14.46 -1.68 -4.21
CA LEU A 22 -15.82 -1.75 -3.65
C LEU A 22 -16.36 -0.39 -3.17
N ASP A 23 -15.50 0.56 -2.80
CA ASP A 23 -15.91 1.93 -2.43
C ASP A 23 -15.60 2.90 -3.59
N ASP A 24 -16.64 3.54 -4.14
CA ASP A 24 -16.51 4.38 -5.34
C ASP A 24 -15.71 5.66 -5.08
N ALA A 25 -15.75 6.22 -3.87
CA ALA A 25 -14.95 7.39 -3.52
C ALA A 25 -13.46 7.01 -3.43
N ALA A 26 -13.16 5.88 -2.79
CA ALA A 26 -11.80 5.34 -2.71
C ALA A 26 -11.24 4.98 -4.10
N LYS A 27 -12.06 4.36 -4.95
CA LYS A 27 -11.73 4.07 -6.36
C LYS A 27 -11.32 5.33 -7.11
N ALA A 28 -12.16 6.37 -7.04
CA ALA A 28 -11.90 7.63 -7.74
C ALA A 28 -10.63 8.33 -7.19
N SER A 29 -10.39 8.24 -5.89
CA SER A 29 -9.17 8.78 -5.27
C SER A 29 -7.92 8.05 -5.76
N ALA A 30 -7.91 6.71 -5.70
CA ALA A 30 -6.80 5.91 -6.17
C ALA A 30 -6.52 6.12 -7.67
N PHE A 31 -7.57 6.22 -8.50
CA PHE A 31 -7.41 6.47 -9.92
C PHE A 31 -6.65 7.78 -10.19
N ARG A 32 -7.06 8.88 -9.54
CA ARG A 32 -6.36 10.17 -9.63
C ARG A 32 -4.94 10.11 -9.07
N ALA A 33 -4.77 9.47 -7.92
CA ALA A 33 -3.46 9.34 -7.28
C ALA A 33 -2.45 8.61 -8.17
N THR A 34 -2.91 7.69 -9.02
CA THR A 34 -2.06 6.92 -9.94
C THR A 34 -1.85 7.55 -11.31
N GLU A 35 -2.46 8.71 -11.60
CA GLU A 35 -2.24 9.41 -12.88
C GLU A 35 -0.75 9.75 -13.08
N GLY A 36 -0.21 9.46 -14.26
CA GLY A 36 1.20 9.68 -14.59
C GLY A 36 2.14 8.58 -14.09
N THR A 37 1.61 7.46 -13.58
CA THR A 37 2.40 6.29 -13.16
C THR A 37 2.32 5.09 -14.12
N GLU A 38 1.62 5.24 -15.25
CA GLU A 38 1.23 4.15 -16.15
C GLU A 38 2.43 3.38 -16.72
N ASP A 39 3.50 4.10 -17.08
CA ASP A 39 4.71 3.54 -17.68
C ASP A 39 5.83 3.27 -16.65
N LEU A 40 5.55 3.42 -15.36
CA LEU A 40 6.55 3.30 -14.30
C LEU A 40 6.76 1.87 -13.80
N TRP A 41 6.20 0.85 -14.44
CA TRP A 41 6.31 -0.54 -13.96
C TRP A 41 7.75 -0.99 -13.69
N LEU A 42 8.68 -0.72 -14.62
CA LEU A 42 10.09 -1.06 -14.44
C LEU A 42 10.80 -0.19 -13.39
N ALA A 43 10.36 1.06 -13.22
CA ALA A 43 10.85 1.94 -12.17
C ALA A 43 10.36 1.47 -10.79
N ALA A 44 9.10 1.05 -10.69
CA ALA A 44 8.50 0.49 -9.50
C ALA A 44 9.24 -0.78 -9.04
N ALA A 45 9.57 -1.68 -9.98
CA ALA A 45 10.32 -2.89 -9.66
C ALA A 45 11.75 -2.62 -9.19
N ARG A 46 12.38 -1.54 -9.66
CA ARG A 46 13.77 -1.18 -9.29
C ARG A 46 13.87 -0.34 -8.02
N TRP A 47 12.98 0.62 -7.87
CA TRP A 47 13.07 1.70 -6.88
C TRP A 47 11.93 1.67 -5.86
N GLY A 48 10.82 1.00 -6.16
CA GLY A 48 9.65 0.99 -5.28
C GLY A 48 9.21 2.40 -4.89
N LEU A 49 9.11 2.64 -3.58
CA LEU A 49 8.71 3.94 -3.02
C LEU A 49 9.86 4.96 -2.93
N GLU A 50 11.07 4.63 -3.37
CA GLU A 50 12.13 5.64 -3.58
C GLU A 50 11.81 6.54 -4.79
N HIS A 51 10.95 6.08 -5.71
CA HIS A 51 10.48 6.91 -6.83
C HIS A 51 9.38 7.88 -6.36
N PRO A 52 9.55 9.22 -6.46
CA PRO A 52 8.65 10.19 -5.83
C PRO A 52 7.19 10.08 -6.27
N ALA A 53 6.94 9.88 -7.57
CA ALA A 53 5.58 9.74 -8.09
C ALA A 53 4.88 8.47 -7.55
N LEU A 54 5.63 7.37 -7.37
CA LEU A 54 5.07 6.13 -6.85
C LEU A 54 4.83 6.23 -5.34
N ALA A 55 5.71 6.93 -4.61
CA ALA A 55 5.52 7.22 -3.20
C ALA A 55 4.26 8.04 -2.93
N ALA A 56 4.03 9.09 -3.73
CA ALA A 56 2.84 9.93 -3.64
C ALA A 56 1.57 9.11 -3.96
N ALA A 57 1.55 8.41 -5.09
CA ALA A 57 0.44 7.57 -5.50
C ALA A 57 0.07 6.50 -4.45
N ALA A 58 1.09 5.82 -3.90
CA ALA A 58 0.89 4.82 -2.86
C ALA A 58 0.32 5.44 -1.58
N ARG A 59 0.84 6.58 -1.15
CA ARG A 59 0.36 7.26 0.05
C ARG A 59 -1.11 7.64 -0.07
N GLU A 60 -1.50 8.32 -1.15
CA GLU A 60 -2.88 8.75 -1.36
C GLU A 60 -3.84 7.56 -1.52
N SER A 61 -3.41 6.50 -2.22
CA SER A 61 -4.22 5.28 -2.39
C SER A 61 -4.43 4.55 -1.06
N PHE A 62 -3.40 4.47 -0.21
CA PHE A 62 -3.53 3.87 1.12
C PHE A 62 -4.35 4.74 2.07
N GLU A 63 -4.22 6.07 2.03
CA GLU A 63 -5.07 6.97 2.82
C GLU A 63 -6.55 6.77 2.47
N ALA A 64 -6.89 6.71 1.18
CA ALA A 64 -8.24 6.40 0.72
C ALA A 64 -8.72 5.02 1.18
N ALA A 65 -7.85 4.00 1.14
CA ALA A 65 -8.19 2.66 1.61
C ALA A 65 -8.40 2.61 3.13
N VAL A 66 -7.56 3.26 3.94
CA VAL A 66 -7.71 3.34 5.40
C VAL A 66 -9.06 3.97 5.77
N GLU A 67 -9.42 5.05 5.09
CA GLU A 67 -10.70 5.75 5.34
C GLU A 67 -11.91 4.89 4.93
N ALA A 68 -11.81 4.18 3.81
CA ALA A 68 -12.93 3.47 3.20
C ALA A 68 -13.12 2.03 3.69
N ALA A 69 -12.09 1.40 4.29
CA ALA A 69 -12.12 -0.01 4.68
C ALA A 69 -13.34 -0.39 5.55
N PRO A 70 -13.77 0.41 6.55
CA PRO A 70 -14.98 0.10 7.32
C PRO A 70 -16.26 0.10 6.47
N ARG A 71 -16.39 1.04 5.51
CA ARG A 71 -17.55 1.12 4.61
C ARG A 71 -17.55 0.00 3.58
N ALA A 72 -16.36 -0.44 3.17
CA ALA A 72 -16.17 -1.58 2.28
C ALA A 72 -16.39 -2.94 2.98
N GLY A 73 -16.63 -2.96 4.29
CA GLY A 73 -16.96 -4.17 5.05
C GLY A 73 -15.75 -5.01 5.46
N ALA A 74 -14.56 -4.42 5.52
CA ALA A 74 -13.40 -5.10 6.10
C ALA A 74 -13.62 -5.37 7.60
N ASP A 75 -13.11 -6.50 8.09
CA ASP A 75 -13.12 -6.83 9.51
C ASP A 75 -12.11 -5.99 10.31
N ASP A 76 -12.28 -5.93 11.63
CA ASP A 76 -11.45 -5.11 12.53
C ASP A 76 -9.96 -5.49 12.49
N GLU A 77 -9.61 -6.78 12.33
CA GLU A 77 -8.21 -7.24 12.25
C GLU A 77 -7.56 -6.70 10.97
N SER A 78 -8.28 -6.77 9.86
CA SER A 78 -7.83 -6.24 8.57
C SER A 78 -7.69 -4.71 8.58
N ILE A 79 -8.62 -3.98 9.22
CA ILE A 79 -8.56 -2.52 9.35
C ILE A 79 -7.35 -2.09 10.19
N ASP A 80 -7.15 -2.74 11.35
CA ASP A 80 -6.00 -2.46 12.23
C ASP A 80 -4.67 -2.81 11.52
N ALA A 81 -4.60 -3.94 10.83
CA ALA A 81 -3.42 -4.33 10.05
C ALA A 81 -3.12 -3.30 8.94
N LEU A 82 -4.14 -2.83 8.23
CA LEU A 82 -4.02 -1.81 7.19
C LEU A 82 -3.47 -0.49 7.75
N ALA A 83 -4.05 0.01 8.84
CA ALA A 83 -3.59 1.25 9.49
C ALA A 83 -2.13 1.13 9.95
N ARG A 84 -1.77 0.02 10.61
CA ARG A 84 -0.39 -0.24 11.04
C ARG A 84 0.58 -0.35 9.88
N TYR A 85 0.18 -0.99 8.79
CA TYR A 85 1.02 -1.12 7.60
C TYR A 85 1.25 0.23 6.93
N TYR A 86 0.19 1.03 6.78
CA TYR A 86 0.28 2.39 6.26
C TYR A 86 1.28 3.22 7.08
N ASP A 87 1.09 3.28 8.41
CA ASP A 87 1.98 4.03 9.28
C ASP A 87 3.41 3.52 9.16
N ARG A 88 3.63 2.22 9.41
CA ARG A 88 4.97 1.60 9.48
C ARG A 88 5.75 1.76 8.19
N TYR A 89 5.10 1.64 7.04
CA TYR A 89 5.75 1.53 5.74
C TYR A 89 5.39 2.71 4.83
N VAL A 90 4.15 2.76 4.33
CA VAL A 90 3.76 3.62 3.20
C VAL A 90 3.87 5.11 3.53
N ALA A 91 3.40 5.54 4.71
CA ALA A 91 3.49 6.93 5.16
C ALA A 91 4.93 7.44 5.28
N ARG A 92 5.90 6.52 5.37
CA ARG A 92 7.33 6.78 5.51
C ARG A 92 8.10 6.55 4.21
N GLY A 93 7.42 6.27 3.09
CA GLY A 93 8.06 5.92 1.81
C GLY A 93 8.82 4.60 1.86
N ARG A 94 8.40 3.67 2.72
CA ARG A 94 9.05 2.37 2.96
C ARG A 94 8.16 1.20 2.59
N CYS A 95 8.74 0.01 2.52
CA CYS A 95 8.03 -1.26 2.37
C CYS A 95 8.66 -2.38 3.23
N PRO A 96 8.01 -3.55 3.36
CA PRO A 96 8.54 -4.67 4.14
C PRO A 96 9.92 -5.18 3.67
N ALA A 97 10.29 -4.98 2.40
CA ALA A 97 11.61 -5.37 1.90
C ALA A 97 12.74 -4.58 2.61
N ASP A 98 12.48 -3.34 3.03
CA ASP A 98 13.46 -2.50 3.71
C ASP A 98 13.86 -3.07 5.08
N ASP A 99 12.95 -3.76 5.76
CA ASP A 99 13.25 -4.40 7.04
C ASP A 99 14.21 -5.60 6.86
N ARG A 100 14.12 -6.32 5.73
CA ARG A 100 15.04 -7.44 5.41
C ARG A 100 16.45 -6.94 5.11
N LEU A 101 16.59 -5.79 4.45
CA LEU A 101 17.89 -5.17 4.18
C LEU A 101 18.62 -4.81 5.47
N VAL A 102 17.91 -4.22 6.45
CA VAL A 102 18.49 -3.92 7.76
C VAL A 102 18.97 -5.18 8.49
N GLN A 103 18.20 -6.27 8.43
CA GLN A 103 18.59 -7.56 9.02
C GLN A 103 19.82 -8.18 8.34
N GLY A 104 19.96 -8.01 7.03
CA GLY A 104 21.13 -8.47 6.26
C GLY A 104 22.39 -7.66 6.53
N MET A 105 22.28 -6.35 6.78
CA MET A 105 23.41 -5.48 7.14
C MET A 105 23.87 -5.64 8.59
N ALA A 106 23.00 -6.14 9.48
CA ALA A 106 23.30 -6.39 10.88
C ALA A 106 23.92 -7.79 11.14
N ARG A 107 24.09 -8.61 10.10
CA ARG A 107 24.77 -9.92 10.13
C ARG A 107 26.15 -9.83 9.52
#